data_AF-A0A3D2BVP8-F1
#
_entry.id   AF-A0A3D2BVP8-F1
#
_cell.length_a   1.000
_cell.length_b   1.000
_cell.length_c   1.000
_cell.angle_alpha   90.00
_cell.angle_beta   90.00
_cell.angle_gamma   90.00
#
_symmetry.space_group_name_H-M   'P 1'
#
loop_
_entity.id
_entity.type
_entity.pdbx_description
1 polymer ?
#
loop_
_entity_poly.entity_id
_entity_poly.type
_entity_poly.pdbx_seq_one_letter_code
_entity_poly.pdbx_strand_id
1 'polypeptide(L)'
;LKTPRAKISALESTWYMRSQLLRDSDWAGMAHSLEIRVPLVDTFFFRELAPMLASSTPPGKLDMAASLAKPLPDEVLNRPKTGFAVPMRNWLLKDDPTATERGFRGWARKIAEDCYA
;
A
#
# COMPACT_ATOMS: atom_id res chain seq x y z
N LEU A 1 -6.02 -21.29 13.32
CA LEU A 1 -5.54 -19.98 13.84
C LEU A 1 -6.27 -19.67 15.15
N LYS A 2 -5.54 -19.38 16.24
CA LYS A 2 -6.10 -19.33 17.60
C LYS A 2 -6.67 -17.96 17.99
N THR A 3 -6.05 -16.86 17.54
CA THR A 3 -6.49 -15.49 17.90
C THR A 3 -7.39 -14.87 16.83
N PRO A 4 -8.33 -13.97 17.19
CA PRO A 4 -9.11 -13.20 16.21
C PRO A 4 -8.24 -12.43 15.22
N ARG A 5 -7.16 -11.81 15.71
CA ARG A 5 -6.16 -11.13 14.87
C ARG A 5 -5.59 -12.06 13.80
N ALA A 6 -5.12 -13.25 14.19
CA ALA A 6 -4.52 -14.19 13.24
C ALA A 6 -5.54 -14.67 12.19
N LYS A 7 -6.80 -14.90 12.60
CA LYS A 7 -7.89 -15.25 11.67
C LYS A 7 -8.13 -14.13 10.64
N ILE A 8 -8.23 -12.89 11.09
CA ILE A 8 -8.39 -11.71 10.21
C ILE A 8 -7.17 -11.57 9.30
N SER A 9 -5.95 -11.65 9.82
CA SER A 9 -4.73 -11.55 9.01
C SER A 9 -4.67 -12.60 7.90
N ALA A 10 -5.14 -13.82 8.15
CA ALA A 10 -5.22 -14.85 7.12
C ALA A 10 -6.29 -14.53 6.06
N LEU A 11 -7.46 -14.03 6.46
CA LEU A 11 -8.49 -13.56 5.52
C LEU A 11 -7.97 -12.40 4.67
N GLU A 12 -7.39 -11.37 5.28
CA GLU A 12 -6.76 -10.23 4.59
C GLU A 12 -5.70 -10.71 3.58
N SER A 13 -4.84 -11.64 3.98
CA SER A 13 -3.78 -12.15 3.10
C SER A 13 -4.32 -12.98 1.93
N THR A 14 -5.39 -13.74 2.14
CA THR A 14 -5.92 -14.70 1.15
C THR A 14 -6.99 -14.10 0.24
N TRP A 15 -7.77 -13.13 0.74
CA TRP A 15 -8.85 -12.49 -0.01
C TRP A 15 -8.43 -11.15 -0.55
N TYR A 16 -7.99 -10.23 0.31
CA TYR A 16 -7.71 -8.85 -0.08
C TYR A 16 -6.35 -8.68 -0.76
N MET A 17 -5.27 -9.07 -0.08
CA MET A 17 -3.91 -8.93 -0.62
C MET A 17 -3.74 -9.72 -1.92
N ARG A 18 -4.12 -11.00 -1.92
CA ARG A 18 -3.99 -11.86 -3.11
C ARG A 18 -4.85 -11.39 -4.27
N SER A 19 -6.14 -11.17 -4.05
CA SER A 19 -7.10 -10.99 -5.15
C SER A 19 -7.19 -9.53 -5.63
N GLN A 20 -6.75 -8.58 -4.80
CA GLN A 20 -6.82 -7.16 -5.11
C GLN A 20 -5.43 -6.53 -5.14
N LEU A 21 -4.70 -6.45 -4.02
CA LEU A 21 -3.46 -5.67 -3.96
C LEU A 21 -2.38 -6.19 -4.93
N LEU A 22 -2.13 -7.50 -4.96
CA LEU A 22 -1.12 -8.10 -5.83
C LEU A 22 -1.54 -8.05 -7.30
N ARG A 23 -2.81 -8.35 -7.59
CA ARG A 23 -3.36 -8.27 -8.95
C ARG A 23 -3.29 -6.86 -9.52
N ASP A 24 -3.72 -5.86 -8.74
CA ASP A 24 -3.76 -4.48 -9.18
C ASP A 24 -2.34 -3.92 -9.36
N SER A 25 -1.38 -4.33 -8.52
CA SER A 25 0.03 -3.97 -8.69
C SER A 25 0.64 -4.59 -9.95
N ASP A 26 0.40 -5.87 -10.20
CA ASP A 26 0.89 -6.58 -11.38
C ASP A 26 0.32 -5.96 -12.67
N TRP A 27 -1.00 -5.75 -12.72
CA TRP A 27 -1.67 -5.11 -13.85
C TRP A 27 -1.12 -3.71 -14.12
N ALA A 28 -0.96 -2.87 -13.09
CA ALA A 28 -0.44 -1.52 -13.23
C ALA A 28 1.03 -1.50 -13.68
N GLY A 29 1.88 -2.40 -13.17
CA GLY A 29 3.28 -2.51 -13.57
C GLY A 29 3.42 -2.97 -15.02
N MET A 30 2.75 -4.07 -15.38
CA MET A 30 2.85 -4.68 -16.70
C MET A 30 2.25 -3.81 -17.81
N ALA A 31 1.25 -2.98 -17.50
CA ALA A 31 0.76 -1.95 -18.42
C ALA A 31 1.87 -0.99 -18.91
N HIS A 32 2.96 -0.89 -18.15
CA HIS A 32 4.15 -0.09 -18.48
C HIS A 32 5.42 -0.94 -18.70
N SER A 33 5.29 -2.25 -18.92
CA SER A 33 6.43 -3.18 -19.04
C SER A 33 7.39 -3.14 -17.84
N LEU A 34 6.86 -2.86 -16.64
CA LEU A 34 7.62 -2.81 -15.39
C LEU A 34 7.22 -3.95 -14.46
N GLU A 35 8.21 -4.70 -13.98
CA GLU A 35 7.99 -5.73 -12.97
C GLU A 35 8.05 -5.13 -11.55
N ILE A 36 6.93 -5.20 -10.82
CA ILE A 36 6.87 -4.77 -9.42
C ILE A 36 7.15 -5.95 -8.49
N ARG A 37 8.24 -5.88 -7.73
CA ARG A 37 8.60 -6.90 -6.72
C ARG A 37 8.07 -6.52 -5.35
N VAL A 38 7.64 -7.52 -4.57
CA VAL A 38 7.09 -7.38 -3.20
C VAL A 38 7.90 -8.19 -2.17
N PRO A 39 9.10 -7.72 -1.76
CA PRO A 39 10.03 -8.52 -0.95
C PRO A 39 9.48 -9.04 0.38
N LEU A 40 8.53 -8.32 0.99
CA LEU A 40 7.91 -8.71 2.26
C LEU A 40 6.79 -9.77 2.09
N VAL A 41 6.38 -10.05 0.85
CA VAL A 41 5.41 -11.10 0.51
C VAL A 41 6.16 -12.32 -0.04
N ASP A 42 7.25 -12.69 0.62
CA ASP A 42 8.04 -13.88 0.29
C ASP A 42 7.61 -15.09 1.15
N THR A 43 7.57 -16.27 0.53
CA THR A 43 7.09 -17.50 1.18
C THR A 43 8.07 -18.06 2.20
N PHE A 44 9.38 -17.93 1.97
CA PHE A 44 10.40 -18.38 2.92
C PHE A 44 10.43 -17.45 4.13
N PHE A 45 10.50 -16.14 3.89
CA PHE A 45 10.44 -15.12 4.91
C PHE A 45 9.17 -15.24 5.76
N PHE A 46 8.00 -15.41 5.13
CA PHE A 46 6.74 -15.56 5.87
C PHE A 46 6.71 -16.85 6.70
N ARG A 47 7.28 -17.95 6.19
CA ARG A 47 7.33 -19.22 6.94
C ARG A 47 8.16 -19.07 8.22
N GLU A 48 9.29 -18.38 8.16
CA GLU A 48 10.13 -18.10 9.34
C GLU A 48 9.45 -17.14 10.32
N LEU A 49 8.72 -16.14 9.81
CA LEU A 49 8.07 -15.11 10.63
C LEU A 49 6.73 -15.57 11.24
N ALA A 50 6.03 -16.52 10.61
CA ALA A 50 4.68 -16.95 10.99
C ALA A 50 4.53 -17.39 12.46
N PRO A 51 5.46 -18.16 13.06
CA PRO A 51 5.40 -18.50 14.48
C PRO A 51 5.42 -17.26 15.39
N MET A 52 6.25 -16.26 15.07
CA MET A 52 6.32 -15.00 15.83
C MET A 52 5.03 -14.19 15.69
N LEU A 53 4.45 -14.13 14.49
CA LEU A 53 3.19 -13.42 14.24
C LEU A 53 1.98 -14.07 14.93
N ALA A 54 2.03 -15.39 15.17
CA ALA A 54 0.99 -16.14 15.87
C ALA A 54 1.17 -16.15 17.40
N SER A 55 2.27 -15.59 17.91
CA SER A 55 2.56 -15.51 19.35
C SER A 55 1.63 -14.54 20.10
N SER A 56 1.71 -14.55 21.44
CA SER A 56 0.99 -13.59 22.29
C SER A 56 1.46 -12.15 22.12
N THR A 57 2.69 -11.95 21.66
CA THR A 57 3.36 -10.65 21.51
C THR A 57 4.00 -10.58 20.13
N PRO A 58 3.19 -10.46 19.05
CA PRO A 58 3.70 -10.42 17.69
C PRO A 58 4.51 -9.13 17.44
N PRO A 59 5.60 -9.20 16.64
CA PRO A 59 6.42 -8.04 16.35
C PRO A 59 5.62 -6.96 15.60
N GLY A 60 5.94 -5.71 15.91
CA GLY A 60 5.41 -4.51 15.29
C GLY A 60 6.37 -3.92 14.25
N LYS A 61 5.98 -2.74 13.74
CA LYS A 61 6.77 -2.01 12.73
C LYS A 61 8.09 -1.49 13.26
N LEU A 62 8.14 -1.10 14.54
CA LEU A 62 9.37 -0.64 15.18
C LEU A 62 10.36 -1.78 15.35
N ASP A 63 9.90 -2.99 15.67
CA ASP A 63 10.77 -4.17 15.75
C ASP A 63 11.41 -4.49 14.39
N MET A 64 10.63 -4.35 13.30
CA MET A 64 11.17 -4.47 11.94
C MET A 64 12.19 -3.36 11.62
N ALA A 65 11.93 -2.12 12.02
CA ALA A 65 12.88 -1.03 11.78
C ALA A 65 14.17 -1.19 12.58
N ALA A 66 14.08 -1.74 13.78
CA ALA A 66 15.21 -2.02 14.67
C ALA A 66 16.05 -3.22 14.22
N SER A 67 15.55 -4.09 13.34
CA SER A 67 16.30 -5.26 12.84
C SER A 67 17.34 -4.92 11.76
N LEU A 68 17.33 -3.69 11.26
CA LEU A 68 18.24 -3.24 10.21
C LEU A 68 19.65 -3.06 10.78
N ALA A 69 20.66 -3.60 10.07
CA ALA A 69 22.06 -3.44 10.44
C ALA A 69 22.50 -1.96 10.50
N LYS A 70 21.91 -1.13 9.62
CA LYS A 70 22.04 0.33 9.64
C LYS A 70 20.70 0.93 10.09
N PRO A 71 20.67 1.68 11.20
CA PRO A 71 19.45 2.34 11.66
C PRO A 71 18.88 3.32 10.62
N LEU A 72 17.55 3.42 10.57
CA LEU A 72 16.86 4.46 9.81
C LEU A 72 17.00 5.83 10.51
N PRO A 73 17.01 6.94 9.77
CA PRO A 73 16.96 8.28 10.35
C PRO A 73 15.71 8.48 11.23
N ASP A 74 15.84 9.26 12.29
CA ASP A 74 14.74 9.58 13.23
C ASP A 74 13.54 10.23 12.54
N GLU A 75 13.80 11.02 11.50
CA GLU A 75 12.76 11.64 10.67
C GLU A 75 11.86 10.61 9.97
N VAL A 76 12.38 9.42 9.63
CA VAL A 76 11.63 8.33 9.01
C VAL A 76 10.87 7.54 10.07
N LEU A 77 11.53 7.24 11.19
CA LEU A 77 10.95 6.46 12.30
C LEU A 77 9.77 7.17 12.95
N ASN A 78 9.89 8.48 13.14
CA ASN A 78 8.88 9.30 13.82
C ASN A 78 7.87 9.94 12.86
N ARG A 79 7.98 9.66 11.55
CA ARG A 79 7.06 10.21 10.55
C ARG A 79 5.64 9.67 10.76
N PRO A 80 4.61 10.54 10.86
CA PRO A 80 3.23 10.09 10.87
C PRO A 80 2.90 9.25 9.63
N LYS A 81 2.08 8.20 9.79
CA LYS A 81 1.66 7.37 8.66
C LYS A 81 0.91 8.22 7.65
N THR A 82 1.45 8.31 6.45
CA THR A 82 0.74 8.87 5.29
C THR A 82 0.21 7.75 4.42
N GLY A 83 -0.94 7.98 3.78
CA GLY A 83 -1.40 7.13 2.69
C GLY A 83 -0.54 7.31 1.45
N PHE A 84 -0.67 6.38 0.50
CA PHE A 84 -0.28 6.63 -0.88
C PHE A 84 -1.47 7.28 -1.57
N ALA A 85 -1.34 8.54 -1.96
CA ALA A 85 -2.37 9.27 -2.67
C ALA A 85 -1.75 9.87 -3.91
N VAL A 86 -2.39 9.65 -5.06
CA VAL A 86 -2.04 10.37 -6.27
C VAL A 86 -2.47 11.84 -6.06
N PRO A 87 -1.61 12.84 -6.34
CA PRO A 87 -1.90 14.24 -6.04
C PRO A 87 -2.88 14.87 -7.06
N MET A 88 -4.00 14.19 -7.32
CA MET A 88 -5.01 14.54 -8.32
C MET A 88 -5.48 15.99 -8.20
N ARG A 89 -5.70 16.45 -6.97
CA ARG A 89 -6.12 17.84 -6.72
C ARG A 89 -5.07 18.85 -7.19
N ASN A 90 -3.80 18.57 -6.95
CA ASN A 90 -2.73 19.48 -7.36
C ASN A 90 -2.59 19.51 -8.89
N TRP A 91 -2.85 18.39 -9.56
CA TRP A 91 -2.88 18.34 -11.03
C TRP A 91 -4.07 19.09 -11.61
N LEU A 92 -5.28 18.89 -11.06
CA LEU A 92 -6.47 19.63 -11.47
C LEU A 92 -6.30 21.14 -11.31
N LEU A 93 -5.81 21.59 -10.15
CA LEU A 93 -5.59 23.02 -9.90
C LEU A 93 -4.50 23.64 -10.76
N LYS A 94 -3.58 22.82 -11.29
CA LYS A 94 -2.55 23.29 -12.23
C LYS A 94 -3.14 23.62 -13.60
N ASP A 95 -4.11 22.83 -14.05
CA ASP A 95 -4.75 22.99 -15.37
C ASP A 95 -5.95 23.96 -15.31
N ASP A 96 -6.73 23.91 -14.22
CA ASP A 96 -7.85 24.79 -13.94
C ASP A 96 -7.79 25.30 -12.48
N PRO A 97 -7.26 26.53 -12.27
CA PRO A 97 -7.18 27.14 -10.94
C PRO A 97 -8.54 27.34 -10.26
N THR A 98 -9.64 27.31 -11.03
CA THR A 98 -11.00 27.48 -10.52
C THR A 98 -11.67 26.16 -10.13
N ALA A 99 -10.99 25.02 -10.32
CA ALA A 99 -11.50 23.70 -9.98
C ALA A 99 -11.86 23.59 -8.49
N THR A 100 -13.16 23.62 -8.19
CA THR A 100 -13.68 23.60 -6.82
C THR A 100 -13.78 22.19 -6.23
N GLU A 101 -13.74 21.17 -7.08
CA GLU A 101 -14.03 19.80 -6.66
C GLU A 101 -12.90 19.13 -5.89
N ARG A 102 -13.30 18.26 -4.97
CA ARG A 102 -12.39 17.53 -4.08
C ARG A 102 -12.34 16.04 -4.42
N GLY A 103 -11.21 15.41 -4.11
CA GLY A 103 -10.99 13.99 -4.34
C GLY A 103 -10.97 13.64 -5.83
N PHE A 104 -11.48 12.46 -6.18
CA PHE A 104 -11.44 11.94 -7.55
C PHE A 104 -12.53 12.48 -8.48
N ARG A 105 -13.53 13.21 -7.96
CA ARG A 105 -14.71 13.64 -8.75
C ARG A 105 -14.34 14.61 -9.88
N GLY A 106 -13.56 15.65 -9.56
CA GLY A 106 -13.14 16.62 -10.57
C GLY A 106 -12.29 15.97 -11.67
N TRP A 107 -11.47 14.99 -11.29
CA TRP A 107 -10.64 14.25 -12.25
C TRP A 107 -11.48 13.32 -13.13
N ALA A 108 -12.43 12.61 -12.55
CA ALA A 108 -13.32 11.73 -13.31
C ALA A 108 -14.12 12.51 -14.36
N ARG A 109 -14.59 13.72 -14.04
CA ARG A 109 -15.22 14.61 -15.03
C ARG A 109 -14.24 14.99 -16.13
N LYS A 110 -13.05 15.48 -15.77
CA LYS A 110 -12.05 15.88 -16.74
C LYS A 110 -11.73 14.75 -17.73
N ILE A 111 -11.51 13.53 -17.23
CA ILE A 111 -11.28 12.36 -18.09
C ILE A 111 -12.50 12.04 -18.95
N ALA A 112 -13.71 12.15 -18.40
CA ALA A 112 -14.92 11.90 -19.17
C ALA A 112 -15.06 12.91 -20.33
N GLU A 113 -14.75 14.18 -20.09
CA GLU A 113 -14.72 15.23 -21.11
C GLU A 113 -13.59 14.96 -22.13
N ASP A 114 -12.36 14.72 -21.67
CA ASP A 114 -11.18 14.52 -22.54
C ASP A 114 -11.29 13.27 -23.43
N CYS A 115 -11.97 12.21 -22.98
CA CYS A 115 -12.05 10.93 -23.70
C CYS A 115 -13.36 10.69 -24.46
N TYR A 116 -14.45 11.37 -24.09
CA TYR A 116 -15.79 11.10 -24.64
C TYR A 116 -16.53 12.34 -25.18
N ALA A 117 -15.94 13.54 -25.14
CA ALA A 117 -16.43 14.72 -25.88
C ALA A 117 -15.77 14.81 -27.26
#